data_AF-E4T5X6-F1
#
_entry.id   AF-E4T5X6-F1
#
_cell.length_a   1.000
_cell.length_b   1.000
_cell.length_c   1.000
_cell.angle_alpha   90.00
_cell.angle_beta   90.00
_cell.angle_gamma   90.00
#
_symmetry.space_group_name_H-M   'P 1'
#
loop_
_entity.id
_entity.type
_entity.pdbx_description
1 polymer ?
#
loop_
_entity_poly.entity_id
_entity_poly.type
_entity_poly.pdbx_seq_one_letter_code
_entity_poly.pdbx_strand_id
1 'polypeptide(L)'
;MKNLLIACSLLLAVFATAQTSTKTNSAQVPMVLTTFDTIKLQAPDTLGGKPLMQAISRRKTDRSFDSRNLSLKHLSEILWVANGVNRAKGKRTVPSAMGLYPLQTYAVLANGIYLYNPLKQQLEPVIKGDFRNLAGTQNFVEVAPLNLLFIAKARNANDNFQSAIMDSGYCGQNVYLYCASEGLRTVVRASAKDAELLKVMNLGSNYKFILAQTVGY
;
A
#
# COMPACT_ATOMS: atom_id res chain seq x y z
N MET A 1 71.10 -1.45 44.38
CA MET A 1 71.16 -1.29 42.91
C MET A 1 69.95 -1.97 42.30
N LYS A 2 69.07 -1.15 41.71
CA LYS A 2 68.03 -1.43 40.69
C LYS A 2 67.02 -2.56 40.95
N ASN A 3 65.85 -2.12 41.41
CA ASN A 3 64.57 -2.81 41.41
C ASN A 3 64.14 -3.20 39.98
N LEU A 4 63.73 -4.45 39.85
CA LEU A 4 63.06 -5.05 38.70
C LEU A 4 61.55 -4.90 38.91
N LEU A 5 60.86 -4.10 38.10
CA LEU A 5 59.39 -4.11 37.93
C LEU A 5 59.06 -3.35 36.65
N ILE A 6 58.89 -4.09 35.56
CA ILE A 6 58.33 -3.60 34.29
C ILE A 6 56.83 -3.80 34.38
N ALA A 7 56.07 -2.71 34.56
CA ALA A 7 54.62 -2.72 34.42
C ALA A 7 54.26 -2.50 32.94
N CYS A 8 53.95 -3.58 32.23
CA CYS A 8 53.27 -3.53 30.93
C CYS A 8 51.75 -3.46 31.18
N SER A 9 51.18 -2.26 31.18
CA SER A 9 49.74 -2.06 31.11
C SER A 9 49.27 -2.22 29.66
N LEU A 10 48.66 -3.38 29.37
CA LEU A 10 47.97 -3.65 28.11
C LEU A 10 46.82 -2.64 27.90
N LEU A 11 46.88 -1.88 26.81
CA LEU A 11 45.69 -1.30 26.19
C LEU A 11 44.90 -2.45 25.53
N LEU A 12 43.76 -2.81 26.11
CA LEU A 12 42.74 -3.62 25.43
C LEU A 12 42.02 -2.72 24.41
N ALA A 13 42.50 -2.74 23.16
CA ALA A 13 41.73 -2.25 22.02
C ALA A 13 40.55 -3.20 21.80
N VAL A 14 39.35 -2.79 22.25
CA VAL A 14 38.10 -3.46 21.89
C VAL A 14 37.85 -3.17 20.41
N PHE A 15 38.23 -4.11 19.55
CA PHE A 15 37.78 -4.12 18.16
C PHE A 15 36.28 -4.36 18.16
N ALA A 16 35.51 -3.27 18.10
CA ALA A 16 34.12 -3.33 17.67
C ALA A 16 34.12 -3.84 16.23
N THR A 17 33.85 -5.13 16.07
CA THR A 17 33.56 -5.71 14.76
C THR A 17 32.25 -5.08 14.29
N ALA A 18 32.37 -4.06 13.44
CA ALA A 18 31.24 -3.57 12.67
C ALA A 18 30.77 -4.73 11.80
N GLN A 19 29.75 -5.45 12.25
CA GLN A 19 28.98 -6.34 11.40
C GLN A 19 28.33 -5.46 10.33
N THR A 20 29.00 -5.35 9.18
CA THR A 20 28.36 -4.89 7.95
C THR A 20 27.25 -5.88 7.66
N SER A 21 26.02 -5.55 8.06
CA SER A 21 24.85 -6.23 7.56
C SER A 21 24.79 -5.96 6.07
N THR A 22 25.25 -6.93 5.29
CA THR A 22 24.88 -7.02 3.89
C THR A 22 23.36 -7.13 3.88
N LYS A 23 22.69 -5.99 3.66
CA LYS A 23 21.29 -5.98 3.24
C LYS A 23 21.25 -6.70 1.91
N THR A 24 21.10 -8.02 1.96
CA THR A 24 20.74 -8.82 0.80
C THR A 24 19.46 -8.18 0.28
N ASN A 25 19.59 -7.50 -0.86
CA ASN A 25 18.48 -6.91 -1.57
C ASN A 25 17.63 -8.10 -2.02
N SER A 26 16.73 -8.58 -1.15
CA SER A 26 15.88 -9.70 -1.45
C SER A 26 15.04 -9.26 -2.63
N ALA A 27 15.40 -9.76 -3.80
CA ALA A 27 14.64 -9.52 -5.01
C ALA A 27 13.19 -9.90 -4.67
N GLN A 28 12.33 -8.89 -4.67
CA GLN A 28 10.93 -8.97 -4.27
C GLN A 28 10.21 -9.89 -5.25
N VAL A 29 10.12 -11.19 -4.93
CA VAL A 29 9.56 -12.22 -5.82
C VAL A 29 8.10 -11.85 -6.14
N PRO A 30 7.74 -11.72 -7.43
CA PRO A 30 6.36 -11.48 -7.84
C PRO A 30 5.40 -12.53 -7.29
N MET A 31 4.22 -12.11 -6.83
CA MET A 31 3.19 -13.06 -6.41
C MET A 31 2.69 -13.89 -7.60
N VAL A 32 2.34 -15.15 -7.31
CA VAL A 32 1.61 -16.03 -8.23
C VAL A 32 0.13 -16.00 -7.86
N LEU A 33 -0.73 -15.56 -8.78
CA LEU A 33 -2.17 -15.38 -8.57
C LEU A 33 -2.99 -16.51 -9.20
N THR A 34 -2.69 -17.76 -8.86
CA THR A 34 -3.35 -18.94 -9.44
C THR A 34 -4.68 -19.31 -8.79
N THR A 35 -4.93 -18.89 -7.56
CA THR A 35 -6.20 -19.13 -6.85
C THR A 35 -6.92 -17.82 -6.55
N PHE A 36 -8.17 -17.89 -6.06
CA PHE A 36 -8.99 -16.73 -5.69
C PHE A 36 -9.46 -16.85 -4.24
N ASP A 37 -8.50 -17.01 -3.33
CA ASP A 37 -8.75 -17.14 -1.89
C ASP A 37 -8.37 -15.87 -1.13
N THR A 38 -8.65 -15.84 0.18
CA THR A 38 -8.15 -14.77 1.06
C THR A 38 -6.63 -14.67 0.99
N ILE A 39 -6.11 -13.48 0.68
CA ILE A 39 -4.66 -13.23 0.67
C ILE A 39 -4.26 -12.65 2.02
N LYS A 40 -3.52 -13.42 2.82
CA LYS A 40 -2.92 -12.94 4.06
C LYS A 40 -1.76 -12.01 3.73
N LEU A 41 -1.83 -10.78 4.22
CA LEU A 41 -0.80 -9.78 3.98
C LEU A 41 0.24 -9.85 5.10
N GLN A 42 1.45 -9.42 4.77
CA GLN A 42 2.54 -9.30 5.73
C GLN A 42 2.32 -8.07 6.63
N ALA A 43 2.90 -8.13 7.83
CA ALA A 43 3.07 -6.94 8.64
C ALA A 43 4.01 -5.96 7.89
N PRO A 44 3.71 -4.66 7.87
CA PRO A 44 4.53 -3.67 7.18
C PRO A 44 5.88 -3.49 7.89
N ASP A 45 6.96 -3.26 7.13
CA ASP A 45 8.21 -2.75 7.69
C ASP A 45 8.06 -1.25 7.99
N THR A 46 7.97 -0.89 9.27
CA THR A 46 7.82 0.50 9.72
C THR A 46 9.14 1.23 9.96
N LEU A 47 10.28 0.55 9.78
CA LEU A 47 11.62 1.13 9.94
C LEU A 47 12.35 1.30 8.59
N GLY A 48 11.82 0.69 7.53
CA GLY A 48 12.33 0.78 6.17
C GLY A 48 11.94 2.06 5.41
N GLY A 49 12.11 2.02 4.08
CA GLY A 49 11.78 3.11 3.18
C GLY A 49 12.82 4.24 3.12
N LYS A 50 12.63 5.15 2.15
CA LYS A 50 13.39 6.40 2.04
C LYS A 50 12.89 7.43 3.06
N PRO A 51 13.76 8.34 3.53
CA PRO A 51 13.34 9.47 4.36
C PRO A 51 12.21 10.27 3.69
N LEU A 52 11.28 10.78 4.51
CA LEU A 52 10.08 11.49 4.02
C LEU A 52 10.40 12.58 2.98
N MET A 53 11.42 13.41 3.24
CA MET A 53 11.80 14.48 2.33
C MET A 53 12.30 13.96 0.97
N GLN A 54 12.97 12.80 0.94
CA GLN A 54 13.37 12.16 -0.31
C GLN A 54 12.16 11.56 -1.03
N ALA A 55 11.22 10.94 -0.32
CA ALA A 55 9.99 10.42 -0.91
C ALA A 55 9.16 11.56 -1.53
N ILE A 56 9.00 12.69 -0.83
CA ILE A 56 8.33 13.90 -1.36
C ILE A 56 9.05 14.40 -2.62
N SER A 57 10.38 14.52 -2.58
CA SER A 57 11.17 15.01 -3.72
C SER A 57 11.06 14.08 -4.95
N ARG A 58 10.98 12.76 -4.75
CA ARG A 58 10.89 11.75 -5.81
C ARG A 58 9.46 11.49 -6.27
N ARG A 59 8.46 11.97 -5.53
CA ARG A 59 7.05 11.72 -5.80
C ARG A 59 6.65 12.30 -7.15
N LYS A 60 6.17 11.43 -8.03
CA LYS A 60 5.70 11.78 -9.37
C LYS A 60 4.59 10.84 -9.81
N THR A 61 3.93 11.22 -10.89
CA THR A 61 2.96 10.38 -11.58
C THR A 61 3.64 9.65 -12.72
N ASP A 62 3.48 8.33 -12.77
CA ASP A 62 3.94 7.49 -13.87
C ASP A 62 2.74 6.74 -14.46
N ARG A 63 2.71 6.56 -15.79
CA ARG A 63 1.59 5.92 -16.52
C ARG A 63 2.04 4.76 -17.42
N SER A 64 3.29 4.34 -17.28
CA SER A 64 3.87 3.17 -17.92
C SER A 64 4.13 2.16 -16.83
N PHE A 65 3.67 0.93 -16.97
CA PHE A 65 3.80 -0.10 -15.96
C PHE A 65 4.28 -1.40 -16.59
N ASP A 66 5.06 -2.16 -15.84
CA ASP A 66 5.29 -3.56 -16.13
C ASP A 66 4.05 -4.40 -15.75
N SER A 67 3.76 -5.45 -16.52
CA SER A 67 2.71 -6.43 -16.21
C SER A 67 3.08 -7.42 -15.10
N ARG A 68 4.35 -7.43 -14.66
CA ARG A 68 4.82 -8.24 -13.52
C ARG A 68 4.02 -7.93 -12.25
N ASN A 69 3.50 -8.98 -11.61
CA ASN A 69 2.81 -8.88 -10.32
C ASN A 69 3.70 -8.25 -9.24
N LEU A 70 3.09 -7.45 -8.36
CA LEU A 70 3.76 -6.98 -7.15
C LEU A 70 4.18 -8.18 -6.27
N SER A 71 5.25 -8.00 -5.49
CA SER A 71 5.54 -8.92 -4.39
C SER A 71 4.50 -8.81 -3.29
N LEU A 72 4.41 -9.85 -2.45
CA LEU A 72 3.52 -9.85 -1.30
C LEU A 72 3.86 -8.70 -0.34
N LYS A 73 5.14 -8.36 -0.16
CA LYS A 73 5.57 -7.21 0.66
C LYS A 73 5.00 -5.90 0.11
N HIS A 74 5.23 -5.62 -1.17
CA HIS A 74 4.75 -4.37 -1.77
C HIS A 74 3.24 -4.26 -1.70
N LEU A 75 2.50 -5.31 -2.05
CA LEU A 75 1.04 -5.28 -1.94
C LEU A 75 0.58 -5.02 -0.49
N SER A 76 1.21 -5.71 0.48
CA SER A 76 0.88 -5.58 1.91
C SER A 76 1.08 -4.16 2.43
N GLU A 77 2.22 -3.56 2.09
CA GLU A 77 2.59 -2.23 2.54
C GLU A 77 1.81 -1.14 1.80
N ILE A 78 1.56 -1.28 0.49
CA ILE A 78 0.67 -0.37 -0.27
C ILE A 78 -0.71 -0.28 0.39
N LEU A 79 -1.31 -1.43 0.72
CA LEU A 79 -2.62 -1.46 1.37
C LEU A 79 -2.57 -0.87 2.78
N TRP A 80 -1.50 -1.13 3.52
CA TRP A 80 -1.32 -0.58 4.86
C TRP A 80 -1.12 0.95 4.84
N VAL A 81 -0.30 1.50 3.94
CA VAL A 81 -0.14 2.97 3.85
C VAL A 81 -1.43 3.64 3.36
N ALA A 82 -2.21 2.95 2.50
CA ALA A 82 -3.46 3.47 1.99
C ALA A 82 -4.52 3.63 3.10
N ASN A 83 -4.70 2.62 3.97
CA ASN A 83 -5.77 2.66 4.98
C ASN A 83 -5.59 1.66 6.16
N GLY A 84 -4.36 1.25 6.47
CA GLY A 84 -4.05 0.25 7.48
C GLY A 84 -4.15 0.75 8.93
N VAL A 85 -4.20 -0.17 9.91
CA VAL A 85 -4.14 0.18 11.34
C VAL A 85 -2.71 0.54 11.74
N ASN A 86 -2.52 1.69 12.38
CA ASN A 86 -1.21 2.10 12.93
C ASN A 86 -1.24 2.36 14.45
N ARG A 87 -2.41 2.32 15.10
CA ARG A 87 -2.55 2.54 16.55
C ARG A 87 -3.74 1.78 17.12
N ALA A 88 -3.77 1.67 18.45
CA ALA A 88 -4.86 1.07 19.20
C ALA A 88 -6.26 1.59 18.79
N LYS A 89 -7.29 0.78 19.06
CA LYS A 89 -8.69 1.06 18.73
C LYS A 89 -8.96 1.20 17.22
N GLY A 90 -8.16 0.53 16.38
CA GLY A 90 -8.38 0.49 14.93
C GLY A 90 -8.11 1.80 14.20
N LYS A 91 -7.38 2.74 14.81
CA LYS A 91 -7.01 4.02 14.18
C LYS A 91 -6.06 3.80 12.99
N ARG A 92 -6.23 4.59 11.94
CA ARG A 92 -5.59 4.35 10.64
C ARG A 92 -4.37 5.23 10.36
N THR A 93 -3.59 4.81 9.36
CA THR A 93 -2.50 5.59 8.73
C THR A 93 -2.97 6.88 8.07
N VAL A 94 -4.27 7.00 7.79
CA VAL A 94 -4.92 8.21 7.26
C VAL A 94 -5.85 8.82 8.31
N PRO A 95 -5.96 10.15 8.38
CA PRO A 95 -7.01 10.78 9.17
C PRO A 95 -8.38 10.56 8.52
N SER A 96 -9.43 10.68 9.32
CA SER A 96 -10.82 10.66 8.84
C SER A 96 -11.67 11.48 9.81
N ALA A 97 -12.65 12.23 9.28
CA ALA A 97 -13.54 13.05 10.09
C ALA A 97 -14.20 12.19 11.17
N MET A 98 -14.07 12.61 12.44
CA MET A 98 -14.57 11.89 13.62
C MET A 98 -14.09 10.42 13.75
N GLY A 99 -13.07 10.01 12.99
CA GLY A 99 -12.59 8.62 12.94
C GLY A 99 -13.59 7.64 12.34
N LEU A 100 -14.42 8.09 11.40
CA LEU A 100 -15.51 7.29 10.81
C LEU A 100 -15.04 6.31 9.74
N TYR A 101 -13.96 6.63 9.03
CA TYR A 101 -13.37 5.81 7.96
C TYR A 101 -14.42 5.31 6.94
N PRO A 102 -15.15 6.21 6.25
CA PRO A 102 -16.22 5.84 5.33
C PRO A 102 -15.73 5.14 4.05
N LEU A 103 -14.42 5.20 3.77
CA LEU A 103 -13.81 4.59 2.60
C LEU A 103 -13.48 3.11 2.82
N GLN A 104 -13.97 2.29 1.90
CA GLN A 104 -13.51 0.93 1.69
C GLN A 104 -12.44 0.92 0.59
N THR A 105 -11.33 0.25 0.89
CA THR A 105 -10.21 0.08 -0.05
C THR A 105 -10.34 -1.28 -0.71
N TYR A 106 -10.47 -1.30 -2.03
CA TYR A 106 -10.47 -2.52 -2.83
C TYR A 106 -9.18 -2.62 -3.65
N ALA A 107 -8.69 -3.84 -3.83
CA ALA A 107 -7.60 -4.16 -4.73
C ALA A 107 -8.15 -4.93 -5.94
N VAL A 108 -7.96 -4.40 -7.13
CA VAL A 108 -8.23 -5.09 -8.39
C VAL A 108 -6.90 -5.67 -8.90
N LEU A 109 -6.82 -6.99 -8.87
CA LEU A 109 -5.71 -7.81 -9.35
C LEU A 109 -6.15 -8.60 -10.59
N ALA A 110 -5.20 -9.22 -11.29
CA ALA A 110 -5.50 -9.99 -12.51
C ALA A 110 -6.44 -11.19 -12.29
N ASN A 111 -6.53 -11.71 -11.07
CA ASN A 111 -7.37 -12.86 -10.73
C ASN A 111 -8.70 -12.49 -10.07
N GLY A 112 -8.91 -11.23 -9.67
CA GLY A 112 -10.12 -10.82 -8.97
C GLY A 112 -10.07 -9.45 -8.30
N ILE A 113 -11.23 -9.05 -7.79
CA ILE A 113 -11.38 -7.90 -6.90
C ILE A 113 -11.42 -8.41 -5.45
N TYR A 114 -10.70 -7.70 -4.59
CA TYR A 114 -10.61 -7.99 -3.17
C TYR A 114 -10.94 -6.76 -2.34
N LEU A 115 -11.56 -6.97 -1.17
CA LEU A 115 -11.74 -5.95 -0.14
C LEU A 115 -10.59 -6.03 0.86
N TYR A 116 -9.92 -4.91 1.13
CA TYR A 116 -8.92 -4.86 2.19
C TYR A 116 -9.58 -4.79 3.56
N ASN A 117 -9.25 -5.76 4.41
CA ASN A 117 -9.59 -5.77 5.82
C ASN A 117 -8.39 -5.30 6.66
N PRO A 118 -8.36 -4.02 7.07
CA PRO A 118 -7.21 -3.47 7.79
C PRO A 118 -7.08 -4.00 9.23
N LEU A 119 -8.15 -4.52 9.84
CA LEU A 119 -8.08 -5.10 11.20
C LEU A 119 -7.41 -6.47 11.18
N LYS A 120 -7.62 -7.24 10.10
CA LYS A 120 -7.03 -8.57 9.92
C LYS A 120 -5.77 -8.55 9.05
N GLN A 121 -5.40 -7.40 8.50
CA GLN A 121 -4.29 -7.23 7.55
C GLN A 121 -4.36 -8.29 6.44
N GLN A 122 -5.46 -8.30 5.69
CA GLN A 122 -5.70 -9.28 4.62
C GLN A 122 -6.58 -8.70 3.50
N LEU A 123 -6.54 -9.34 2.33
CA LEU A 123 -7.50 -9.13 1.25
C LEU A 123 -8.55 -10.23 1.26
N GLU A 124 -9.82 -9.85 1.31
CA GLU A 124 -10.98 -10.76 1.30
C GLU A 124 -11.58 -10.81 -0.13
N PRO A 125 -11.83 -12.01 -0.69
CA PRO A 125 -12.31 -12.14 -2.06
C PRO A 125 -13.71 -11.52 -2.22
N VAL A 126 -13.90 -10.74 -3.29
CA VAL A 126 -15.19 -10.14 -3.66
C VAL A 126 -15.75 -10.83 -4.90
N ILE A 127 -15.01 -10.79 -6.01
CA ILE A 127 -15.40 -11.44 -7.26
C ILE A 127 -14.17 -11.90 -8.05
N LYS A 128 -14.24 -13.13 -8.58
CA LYS A 128 -13.19 -13.77 -9.38
C LYS A 128 -13.24 -13.27 -10.82
N GLY A 129 -12.08 -13.00 -11.42
CA GLY A 129 -11.93 -12.57 -12.81
C GLY A 129 -11.03 -11.35 -12.95
N ASP A 130 -10.57 -11.05 -14.16
CA ASP A 130 -9.78 -9.84 -14.41
C ASP A 130 -10.72 -8.66 -14.71
N PHE A 131 -10.80 -7.72 -13.76
CA PHE A 131 -11.64 -6.52 -13.87
C PHE A 131 -10.82 -5.24 -13.94
N ARG A 132 -9.52 -5.35 -14.23
CA ARG A 132 -8.63 -4.18 -14.31
C ARG A 132 -9.11 -3.16 -15.35
N ASN A 133 -9.73 -3.63 -16.44
CA ASN A 133 -10.36 -2.82 -17.49
C ASN A 133 -11.55 -1.96 -17.02
N LEU A 134 -12.16 -2.28 -15.87
CA LEU A 134 -13.26 -1.50 -15.27
C LEU A 134 -12.74 -0.47 -14.27
N ALA A 135 -11.55 -0.71 -13.72
CA ALA A 135 -10.94 0.17 -12.72
C ALA A 135 -10.56 1.54 -13.30
N GLY A 136 -10.59 1.75 -14.62
CA GLY A 136 -10.23 3.00 -15.30
C GLY A 136 -10.74 3.11 -16.73
N THR A 137 -10.46 4.26 -17.35
CA THR A 137 -10.77 4.52 -18.76
C THR A 137 -9.52 4.52 -19.65
N GLN A 138 -8.34 4.48 -19.04
CA GLN A 138 -7.04 4.57 -19.71
C GLN A 138 -6.40 3.19 -19.86
N ASN A 139 -5.76 2.90 -21.00
CA ASN A 139 -5.25 1.55 -21.32
C ASN A 139 -4.24 0.97 -20.30
N PHE A 140 -3.48 1.82 -19.60
CA PHE A 140 -2.46 1.36 -18.65
C PHE A 140 -3.04 0.63 -17.42
N VAL A 141 -4.34 0.78 -17.15
CA VAL A 141 -4.99 0.16 -15.99
C VAL A 141 -5.06 -1.36 -16.12
N GLU A 142 -5.17 -1.89 -17.34
CA GLU A 142 -5.17 -3.32 -17.64
C GLU A 142 -3.77 -3.93 -17.57
N VAL A 143 -2.74 -3.12 -17.87
CA VAL A 143 -1.34 -3.58 -17.83
C VAL A 143 -0.84 -3.67 -16.40
N ALA A 144 -1.10 -2.64 -15.60
CA ALA A 144 -0.59 -2.57 -14.23
C ALA A 144 -1.08 -3.75 -13.36
N PRO A 145 -0.26 -4.23 -12.41
CA PRO A 145 -0.61 -5.39 -11.58
C PRO A 145 -1.64 -5.06 -10.49
N LEU A 146 -1.84 -3.78 -10.15
CA LEU A 146 -2.75 -3.35 -9.10
C LEU A 146 -3.48 -2.06 -9.48
N ASN A 147 -4.81 -2.08 -9.34
CA ASN A 147 -5.60 -0.87 -9.20
C ASN A 147 -6.28 -0.86 -7.83
N LEU A 148 -5.97 0.15 -7.02
CA LEU A 148 -6.71 0.45 -5.81
C LEU A 148 -7.99 1.21 -6.17
N LEU A 149 -9.09 0.85 -5.52
CA LEU A 149 -10.34 1.61 -5.57
C LEU A 149 -10.67 2.10 -4.16
N PHE A 150 -10.98 3.38 -4.04
CA PHE A 150 -11.53 3.99 -2.83
C PHE A 150 -13.01 4.24 -3.07
N ILE A 151 -13.84 3.40 -2.44
CA ILE A 151 -15.29 3.43 -2.57
C ILE A 151 -15.87 3.82 -1.22
N ALA A 152 -16.64 4.90 -1.18
CA ALA A 152 -17.31 5.32 0.03
C ALA A 152 -18.61 4.52 0.22
N LYS A 153 -18.90 4.16 1.47
CA LYS A 153 -20.19 3.60 1.87
C LYS A 153 -20.96 4.63 2.71
N ALA A 154 -22.18 4.96 2.29
CA ALA A 154 -23.05 5.88 3.01
C ALA A 154 -23.38 5.30 4.38
N ARG A 155 -23.28 6.14 5.42
CA ARG A 155 -23.65 5.76 6.79
C ARG A 155 -25.15 5.85 7.03
N ASN A 156 -25.82 6.75 6.30
CA ASN A 156 -27.26 6.96 6.32
C ASN A 156 -27.68 7.63 4.99
N ALA A 157 -28.98 7.81 4.79
CA ALA A 157 -29.55 8.37 3.56
C ALA A 157 -29.12 9.82 3.24
N ASN A 158 -28.61 10.56 4.23
CA ASN A 158 -28.20 11.96 4.08
C ASN A 158 -26.68 12.12 3.87
N ASP A 159 -25.92 11.03 3.74
CA ASP A 159 -24.47 11.09 3.56
C ASP A 159 -24.12 11.65 2.17
N ASN A 160 -23.43 12.80 2.15
CA ASN A 160 -23.03 13.49 0.91
C ASN A 160 -21.61 13.16 0.46
N PHE A 161 -20.92 12.24 1.16
CA PHE A 161 -19.58 11.76 0.86
C PHE A 161 -18.45 12.81 0.87
N GLN A 162 -18.69 14.04 1.34
CA GLN A 162 -17.69 15.11 1.31
C GLN A 162 -16.42 14.74 2.10
N SER A 163 -16.58 14.18 3.30
CA SER A 163 -15.44 13.69 4.08
C SER A 163 -14.73 12.53 3.38
N ALA A 164 -15.44 11.65 2.69
CA ALA A 164 -14.83 10.54 1.97
C ALA A 164 -13.99 11.01 0.77
N ILE A 165 -14.37 12.10 0.10
CA ILE A 165 -13.57 12.72 -0.96
C ILE A 165 -12.23 13.19 -0.38
N MET A 166 -12.25 13.91 0.74
CA MET A 166 -11.03 14.37 1.42
C MET A 166 -10.17 13.20 1.89
N ASP A 167 -10.78 12.20 2.54
CA ASP A 167 -10.11 11.00 3.02
C ASP A 167 -9.38 10.27 1.88
N SER A 168 -9.97 10.25 0.69
CA SER A 168 -9.38 9.57 -0.48
C SER A 168 -8.09 10.25 -0.95
N GLY A 169 -8.00 11.57 -0.77
CA GLY A 169 -6.78 12.33 -1.03
C GLY A 169 -5.63 11.94 -0.10
N TYR A 170 -5.92 11.72 1.20
CA TYR A 170 -4.93 11.24 2.16
C TYR A 170 -4.46 9.82 1.81
N CYS A 171 -5.39 8.92 1.51
CA CYS A 171 -5.05 7.57 1.05
C CYS A 171 -4.15 7.61 -0.19
N GLY A 172 -4.55 8.41 -1.19
CA GLY A 172 -3.83 8.50 -2.46
C GLY A 172 -2.42 9.07 -2.30
N GLN A 173 -2.27 10.09 -1.45
CA GLN A 173 -0.98 10.70 -1.18
C GLN A 173 -0.05 9.77 -0.38
N ASN A 174 -0.56 9.01 0.59
CA ASN A 174 0.24 8.00 1.29
C ASN A 174 0.79 6.95 0.32
N VAL A 175 -0.03 6.46 -0.61
CA VAL A 175 0.41 5.51 -1.65
C VAL A 175 1.45 6.15 -2.57
N TYR A 176 1.27 7.42 -2.97
CA TYR A 176 2.27 8.15 -3.75
C TYR A 176 3.63 8.22 -3.07
N LEU A 177 3.65 8.55 -1.77
CA LEU A 177 4.90 8.68 -1.00
C LEU A 177 5.58 7.33 -0.81
N TYR A 178 4.81 6.28 -0.51
CA TYR A 178 5.35 4.92 -0.44
C TYR A 178 5.91 4.45 -1.78
N CYS A 179 5.20 4.68 -2.88
CA CYS A 179 5.71 4.32 -4.21
C CYS A 179 7.02 5.04 -4.51
N ALA A 180 7.11 6.33 -4.18
CA ALA A 180 8.35 7.10 -4.33
C ALA A 180 9.50 6.60 -3.41
N SER A 181 9.17 6.05 -2.23
CA SER A 181 10.16 5.48 -1.31
C SER A 181 10.73 4.16 -1.83
N GLU A 182 9.87 3.30 -2.38
CA GLU A 182 10.24 1.96 -2.86
C GLU A 182 10.63 1.92 -4.35
N GLY A 183 10.51 3.04 -5.07
CA GLY A 183 10.80 3.10 -6.51
C GLY A 183 9.71 2.46 -7.38
N LEU A 184 8.47 2.42 -6.89
CA LEU A 184 7.29 1.98 -7.64
C LEU A 184 6.68 3.14 -8.42
N ARG A 185 5.88 2.78 -9.43
CA ARG A 185 5.13 3.70 -10.27
C ARG A 185 3.70 3.79 -9.78
N THR A 186 3.12 4.97 -9.84
CA THR A 186 1.70 5.15 -9.52
C THR A 186 1.06 6.35 -10.19
N VAL A 187 -0.25 6.27 -10.41
CA VAL A 187 -1.11 7.37 -10.85
C VAL A 187 -2.47 7.32 -10.16
N VAL A 188 -2.85 8.44 -9.55
CA VAL A 188 -4.20 8.66 -9.03
C VAL A 188 -5.15 9.07 -10.15
N ARG A 189 -6.41 8.63 -10.08
CA ARG A 189 -7.43 8.83 -11.10
C ARG A 189 -8.78 9.11 -10.45
N ALA A 190 -9.44 10.17 -10.90
CA ALA A 190 -10.83 10.47 -10.55
C ALA A 190 -11.85 9.86 -11.54
N SER A 191 -11.43 8.86 -12.33
CA SER A 191 -12.26 8.21 -13.34
C SER A 191 -12.08 6.69 -13.33
N ALA A 192 -13.20 5.98 -13.49
CA ALA A 192 -13.33 4.54 -13.68
C ALA A 192 -14.58 4.28 -14.54
N LYS A 193 -14.80 3.04 -14.99
CA LYS A 193 -16.12 2.60 -15.51
C LYS A 193 -17.04 2.31 -14.31
N ASP A 194 -17.25 3.32 -13.48
CA ASP A 194 -17.75 3.19 -12.11
C ASP A 194 -19.14 2.55 -12.01
N ALA A 195 -20.08 2.91 -12.86
CA ALA A 195 -21.41 2.30 -12.88
C ALA A 195 -21.35 0.78 -13.14
N GLU A 196 -20.52 0.36 -14.09
CA GLU A 196 -20.31 -1.07 -14.40
C GLU A 196 -19.55 -1.78 -13.29
N LEU A 197 -18.50 -1.14 -12.76
CA LEU A 197 -17.67 -1.64 -11.67
C LEU A 197 -18.48 -1.89 -10.39
N LEU A 198 -19.30 -0.93 -9.97
CA LEU A 198 -20.17 -1.07 -8.79
C LEU A 198 -21.21 -2.18 -8.99
N LYS A 199 -21.79 -2.29 -10.19
CA LYS A 199 -22.73 -3.36 -10.53
C LYS A 199 -22.08 -4.75 -10.46
N VAL A 200 -20.88 -4.90 -11.04
CA VAL A 200 -20.11 -6.17 -11.00
C VAL A 200 -19.75 -6.57 -9.57
N MET A 201 -19.42 -5.60 -8.72
CA MET A 201 -19.11 -5.83 -7.31
C MET A 201 -20.37 -6.02 -6.43
N ASN A 202 -21.57 -6.00 -7.02
CA ASN A 202 -22.86 -6.05 -6.33
C ASN A 202 -23.00 -4.96 -5.24
N LEU A 203 -22.53 -3.75 -5.54
CA LEU A 203 -22.62 -2.59 -4.66
C LEU A 203 -23.81 -1.70 -5.06
N GLY A 204 -24.71 -1.47 -4.11
CA GLY A 204 -25.94 -0.69 -4.31
C GLY A 204 -25.72 0.83 -4.28
N SER A 205 -26.84 1.58 -4.32
CA SER A 205 -26.85 3.06 -4.37
C SER A 205 -26.27 3.75 -3.13
N ASN A 206 -26.10 3.01 -2.03
CA ASN A 206 -25.42 3.50 -0.83
C ASN A 206 -23.88 3.46 -0.96
N TYR A 207 -23.34 3.05 -2.10
CA TYR A 207 -21.91 3.09 -2.39
C TYR A 207 -21.62 4.12 -3.48
N LYS A 208 -20.47 4.80 -3.35
CA LYS A 208 -20.01 5.78 -4.33
C LYS A 208 -18.53 5.56 -4.62
N PHE A 209 -18.20 5.36 -5.90
CA PHE A 209 -16.81 5.46 -6.35
C PHE A 209 -16.30 6.88 -6.11
N ILE A 210 -15.15 7.01 -5.45
CA ILE A 210 -14.53 8.31 -5.15
C ILE A 210 -13.26 8.49 -5.97
N LEU A 211 -12.36 7.50 -5.91
CA LEU A 211 -11.01 7.63 -6.46
C LEU A 211 -10.46 6.24 -6.79
N ALA A 212 -9.61 6.17 -7.82
CA ALA A 212 -8.79 5.00 -8.12
C ALA A 212 -7.31 5.37 -8.10
N GLN A 213 -6.44 4.39 -7.87
CA GLN A 213 -5.01 4.58 -8.00
C GLN A 213 -4.34 3.33 -8.55
N THR A 214 -3.66 3.49 -9.67
CA THR A 214 -2.92 2.40 -10.33
C THR A 214 -1.51 2.35 -9.76
N VAL A 215 -0.98 1.15 -9.48
CA VAL A 215 0.36 0.92 -8.93
C VAL A 215 1.04 -0.26 -9.63
N GLY A 216 2.34 -0.14 -9.88
CA GLY A 216 3.16 -1.19 -10.48
C GLY A 216 4.65 -0.87 -10.47
N TYR A 217 5.45 -1.66 -11.19
CA TYR A 217 6.88 -1.42 -11.43
C TYR A 217 7.12 -0.57 -12.68
#